data_AF-A0A2G5CC62-F1
#
_entry.id   AF-A0A2G5CC62-F1
#
_cell.length_a   1.000
_cell.length_b   1.000
_cell.length_c   1.000
_cell.angle_alpha   90.00
_cell.angle_beta   90.00
_cell.angle_gamma   90.00
#
_symmetry.space_group_name_H-M   'P 1'
#
loop_
_entity.id
_entity.type
_entity.pdbx_description
1 polymer ?
#
loop_
_entity_poly.entity_id
_entity_poly.type
_entity_poly.pdbx_seq_one_letter_code
_entity_poly.pdbx_strand_id
1 'polypeptide(L)'
;MSSGRKTTRRKKIAIKKIEIPKSHQVTFSKSINRIFKKPTELAFLYGAYPFVLILSPGGKPHVFVHPGVDVIVNQFLNDGGLVEKQDDAVAYNDYKCAGIDGFARRYNELNDQI
;
A
#
# COMPACT_ATOMS: atom_id res chain seq x y z
N MET A 1 17.96 24.16 36.01
CA MET A 1 17.93 22.73 35.62
C MET A 1 17.29 22.64 34.24
N SER A 2 18.04 22.35 33.17
CA SER A 2 17.46 22.27 31.82
C SER A 2 16.61 21.01 31.71
N SER A 3 15.31 21.17 31.49
CA SER A 3 14.41 20.04 31.23
C SER A 3 14.81 19.36 29.92
N GLY A 4 15.28 18.11 30.01
CA GLY A 4 15.62 17.31 28.84
C GLY A 4 14.38 17.03 27.96
N ARG A 5 14.58 16.83 26.66
CA ARG A 5 13.49 16.51 25.72
C ARG A 5 12.87 15.14 26.07
N LYS A 6 11.54 15.09 26.20
CA LYS A 6 10.77 13.89 26.58
C LYS A 6 10.81 12.76 25.54
N THR A 7 11.05 13.08 24.26
CA THR A 7 11.09 12.10 23.18
C THR A 7 12.31 12.30 22.30
N THR A 8 12.81 11.20 21.75
CA THR A 8 13.86 11.27 20.75
C THR A 8 13.25 11.53 19.37
N ARG A 9 13.81 12.48 18.61
CA ARG A 9 13.39 12.78 17.23
C ARG A 9 13.65 11.59 16.30
N ARG A 10 13.10 11.65 15.08
CA ARG A 10 13.37 10.68 14.01
C ARG A 10 14.88 10.52 13.83
N LYS A 11 15.38 9.31 14.06
CA LYS A 11 16.78 8.94 13.79
C LYS A 11 16.89 8.31 12.40
N LYS A 12 18.04 8.51 11.77
CA LYS A 12 18.43 7.72 10.58
C LYS A 12 18.67 6.27 11.02
N ILE A 13 18.18 5.33 10.23
CA ILE A 13 18.40 3.89 10.41
C ILE A 13 19.00 3.33 9.11
N ALA A 14 19.71 2.21 9.19
CA ALA A 14 20.19 1.50 8.00
C ALA A 14 19.02 0.88 7.22
N ILE A 15 19.13 0.84 5.89
CA ILE A 15 18.16 0.17 5.01
C ILE A 15 18.47 -1.33 5.01
N LYS A 16 18.09 -2.00 6.10
CA LYS A 16 18.19 -3.43 6.32
C LYS A 16 17.02 -3.90 7.18
N LYS A 17 16.82 -5.22 7.27
CA LYS A 17 15.79 -5.79 8.14
C LYS A 17 15.97 -5.32 9.58
N ILE A 18 14.87 -4.95 10.24
CA ILE A 18 14.86 -4.61 11.66
C ILE A 18 14.68 -5.92 12.42
N GLU A 19 15.69 -6.31 13.19
CA GLU A 19 15.68 -7.59 13.91
C GLU A 19 14.72 -7.59 15.11
N ILE A 20 14.52 -6.44 15.76
CA ILE A 20 13.66 -6.33 16.94
C ILE A 20 12.19 -6.43 16.50
N PRO A 21 11.44 -7.49 16.86
CA PRO A 21 10.11 -7.74 16.30
C PRO A 21 9.11 -6.60 16.56
N LYS A 22 9.09 -6.07 17.79
CA LYS A 22 8.22 -4.93 18.16
C LYS A 22 8.53 -3.68 17.33
N SER A 23 9.81 -3.38 17.12
CA SER A 23 10.22 -2.23 16.30
C SER A 23 9.95 -2.48 14.82
N HIS A 24 10.11 -3.71 14.34
CA HIS A 24 9.81 -4.10 12.97
C HIS A 24 8.32 -3.91 12.67
N GLN A 25 7.44 -4.39 13.55
CA GLN A 25 5.98 -4.24 13.40
C GLN A 25 5.54 -2.78 13.45
N VAL A 26 6.04 -1.98 14.41
CA VAL A 26 5.70 -0.55 14.48
C VAL A 26 6.22 0.22 13.26
N THR A 27 7.44 -0.08 12.81
CA THR A 27 7.98 0.54 11.59
C THR A 27 7.20 0.12 10.36
N PHE A 28 6.80 -1.16 10.25
CA PHE A 28 5.95 -1.63 9.16
C PHE A 28 4.63 -0.84 9.13
N SER A 29 3.89 -0.80 10.24
CA SER A 29 2.60 -0.09 10.33
C SER A 29 2.72 1.41 10.01
N LYS A 30 3.83 2.06 10.39
CA LYS A 30 4.07 3.47 10.02
C LYS A 30 4.50 3.64 8.58
N SER A 31 5.35 2.74 8.08
CA SER A 31 5.89 2.79 6.72
C SER A 31 4.79 2.52 5.71
N ILE A 32 3.93 1.53 5.93
CA ILE A 32 2.85 1.17 5.02
C ILE A 32 1.85 2.32 4.86
N ASN A 33 1.43 2.95 5.95
CA ASN A 33 0.56 4.13 5.91
C ASN A 33 1.21 5.27 5.12
N ARG A 34 2.53 5.47 5.29
CA ARG A 34 3.26 6.51 4.55
C ARG A 34 3.44 6.15 3.08
N ILE A 35 3.61 4.88 2.75
CA ILE A 35 3.70 4.38 1.38
C ILE A 35 2.37 4.61 0.68
N PHE A 36 1.23 4.19 1.25
CA PHE A 36 -0.08 4.35 0.62
C PHE A 36 -0.48 5.80 0.36
N LYS A 37 0.02 6.76 1.15
CA LYS A 37 -0.18 8.18 0.86
C LYS A 37 0.38 8.61 -0.50
N LYS A 38 1.47 7.99 -0.96
CA LYS A 38 2.16 8.37 -2.21
C LYS A 38 1.38 7.98 -3.48
N PRO A 39 0.92 6.74 -3.65
CA PRO A 39 -0.02 6.37 -4.71
C PRO A 39 -1.27 7.24 -4.74
N THR A 40 -1.85 7.59 -3.58
CA THR A 40 -3.00 8.49 -3.55
C THR A 40 -2.67 9.88 -4.10
N GLU A 41 -1.52 10.44 -3.73
CA GLU A 41 -1.03 11.71 -4.31
C GLU A 41 -0.82 11.59 -5.83
N LEU A 42 -0.28 10.47 -6.32
CA LEU A 42 -0.07 10.23 -7.76
C LEU A 42 -1.38 10.10 -8.53
N ALA A 43 -2.34 9.35 -7.99
CA ALA A 43 -3.67 9.20 -8.57
C ALA A 43 -4.36 10.57 -8.69
N PHE A 44 -4.34 11.35 -7.61
CA PHE A 44 -5.00 12.66 -7.57
C PHE A 44 -4.34 13.71 -8.46
N LEU A 45 -3.00 13.84 -8.42
CA LEU A 45 -2.30 14.91 -9.14
C LEU A 45 -2.13 14.65 -10.63
N TYR A 46 -1.95 13.38 -11.01
CA TYR A 46 -1.59 13.01 -12.37
C TYR A 46 -2.63 12.13 -13.07
N GLY A 47 -3.74 11.79 -12.40
CA GLY A 47 -4.72 10.84 -12.93
C GLY A 47 -4.12 9.47 -13.20
N ALA A 48 -3.06 9.10 -12.45
CA ALA A 48 -2.41 7.80 -12.61
C ALA A 48 -3.28 6.69 -12.02
N TYR A 49 -3.09 5.46 -12.50
CA TYR A 49 -3.73 4.26 -11.95
C TYR A 49 -2.73 3.38 -11.19
N PRO A 50 -2.28 3.80 -9.99
CA PRO A 50 -1.27 3.07 -9.25
C PRO A 50 -1.86 1.88 -8.51
N PHE A 51 -1.04 0.83 -8.43
CA PHE A 51 -1.30 -0.38 -7.66
C PHE A 51 -0.11 -0.69 -6.74
N VAL A 52 -0.39 -1.00 -5.47
CA VAL A 52 0.61 -1.37 -4.47
C VAL A 52 0.13 -2.56 -3.63
N LEU A 53 0.92 -3.64 -3.63
CA LEU A 53 0.74 -4.80 -2.77
C LEU A 53 1.89 -4.89 -1.77
N ILE A 54 1.56 -5.01 -0.48
CA ILE A 54 2.53 -5.18 0.60
C ILE A 54 2.07 -6.32 1.51
N LEU A 55 2.94 -7.30 1.70
CA LEU A 55 2.72 -8.35 2.69
C LEU A 55 3.27 -7.91 4.05
N SER A 56 2.44 -8.02 5.08
CA SER A 56 2.91 -7.81 6.44
C SER A 56 3.88 -8.91 6.88
N PRO A 57 4.72 -8.65 7.90
CA PRO A 57 5.55 -9.69 8.49
C PRO A 57 4.77 -10.91 8.99
N GLY A 58 3.45 -10.76 9.25
CA GLY A 58 2.55 -11.84 9.62
C GLY A 58 1.82 -12.49 8.43
N GLY A 59 2.26 -12.25 7.19
CA GLY A 59 1.68 -12.83 5.97
C GLY A 59 0.38 -12.18 5.51
N LYS A 60 -0.23 -11.28 6.29
CA LYS A 60 -1.46 -10.59 5.89
C LYS A 60 -1.18 -9.58 4.76
N PRO A 61 -1.89 -9.65 3.62
CA PRO A 61 -1.76 -8.68 2.55
C PRO A 61 -2.40 -7.35 2.91
N HIS A 62 -1.79 -6.29 2.40
CA HIS A 62 -2.30 -4.92 2.42
C HIS A 62 -2.18 -4.37 1.00
N VAL A 63 -3.28 -3.87 0.46
CA VAL A 63 -3.38 -3.49 -0.94
C VAL A 63 -3.89 -2.06 -1.04
N PHE A 64 -3.30 -1.29 -1.96
CA PHE A 64 -3.84 -0.03 -2.45
C PHE A 64 -4.02 -0.14 -3.95
N VAL A 65 -5.23 0.12 -4.44
CA VAL A 65 -5.55 0.12 -5.87
C VAL A 65 -6.44 1.31 -6.20
N HIS A 66 -6.15 1.98 -7.31
CA HIS A 66 -7.02 3.00 -7.88
C HIS A 66 -7.03 2.86 -9.42
N PRO A 67 -8.20 2.93 -10.09
CA PRO A 67 -9.54 3.21 -9.56
C PRO A 67 -10.23 1.99 -8.92
N GLY A 68 -9.77 0.78 -9.25
CA GLY A 68 -10.30 -0.46 -8.70
C GLY A 68 -9.45 -1.67 -9.11
N VAL A 69 -9.63 -2.78 -8.41
CA VAL A 69 -8.86 -4.02 -8.65
C VAL A 69 -9.09 -4.55 -10.04
N ASP A 70 -10.35 -4.66 -10.47
CA ASP A 70 -10.70 -5.24 -11.77
C ASP A 70 -10.12 -4.43 -12.94
N VAL A 71 -10.11 -3.09 -12.82
CA VAL A 71 -9.55 -2.20 -13.84
C VAL A 71 -8.05 -2.43 -14.02
N ILE A 72 -7.30 -2.46 -12.91
CA ILE A 72 -5.85 -2.70 -12.95
C ILE A 72 -5.53 -4.13 -13.42
N VAL A 73 -6.26 -5.12 -12.93
CA VAL A 73 -6.05 -6.52 -13.28
C VAL A 73 -6.32 -6.74 -14.76
N ASN A 74 -7.40 -6.19 -15.30
CA ASN A 74 -7.69 -6.24 -16.73
C ASN A 74 -6.63 -5.49 -17.54
N GLN A 75 -6.15 -4.33 -17.07
CA GLN A 75 -5.07 -3.60 -17.73
C GLN A 75 -3.76 -4.41 -17.78
N PHE A 76 -3.41 -5.07 -16.66
CA PHE A 76 -2.17 -5.83 -16.54
C PHE A 76 -2.21 -7.16 -17.33
N LEU A 77 -3.36 -7.81 -17.38
CA LEU A 77 -3.52 -9.11 -18.06
C LEU A 77 -3.83 -8.99 -19.56
N ASN A 78 -4.38 -7.86 -20.03
CA ASN A 78 -4.79 -7.69 -21.42
C ASN A 78 -3.83 -6.82 -22.26
N ASP A 79 -2.54 -6.78 -21.92
CA ASP A 79 -1.49 -6.09 -22.71
C ASP A 79 -1.86 -4.65 -23.18
N GLY A 80 -2.39 -3.82 -22.28
CA GLY A 80 -2.53 -2.37 -22.54
C GLY A 80 -3.90 -1.87 -23.01
N GLY A 81 -4.99 -2.55 -22.66
CA GLY A 81 -6.34 -2.00 -22.82
C GLY A 81 -6.49 -0.61 -22.19
N LEU A 82 -6.96 0.36 -22.98
CA LEU A 82 -7.20 1.73 -22.54
C LEU A 82 -8.21 1.74 -21.39
N VAL A 83 -7.82 2.35 -20.26
CA VAL A 83 -8.72 2.60 -19.14
C VAL A 83 -9.48 3.90 -19.43
N GLU A 84 -10.79 3.80 -19.59
CA GLU A 84 -11.69 4.94 -19.67
C GLU A 84 -11.57 5.77 -18.37
N LYS A 85 -11.38 7.09 -18.50
CA LYS A 85 -11.29 8.01 -17.36
C LYS A 85 -12.65 8.06 -16.65
N GLN A 86 -12.72 7.52 -15.43
CA GLN A 86 -13.87 7.68 -14.56
C GLN A 86 -13.57 8.72 -13.48
N ASP A 87 -14.35 9.80 -13.48
CA ASP A 87 -14.27 10.91 -12.53
C ASP A 87 -14.92 10.53 -11.20
N ASP A 88 -14.23 9.71 -10.41
CA ASP A 88 -14.75 9.29 -9.12
C ASP A 88 -14.02 10.05 -8.00
N ALA A 89 -14.72 11.02 -7.42
CA ALA A 89 -14.35 11.70 -6.18
C ALA A 89 -14.44 10.72 -4.99
N VAL A 90 -13.61 9.68 -4.97
CA VAL A 90 -13.60 8.68 -3.91
C VAL A 90 -12.81 9.24 -2.73
N ALA A 91 -13.50 9.37 -1.60
CA ALA A 91 -12.95 9.92 -0.36
C ALA A 91 -11.74 9.12 0.12
N TYR A 92 -10.73 9.81 0.65
CA TYR A 92 -9.46 9.27 1.18
C TYR A 92 -9.58 7.99 2.04
N ASN A 93 -10.72 7.78 2.70
CA ASN A 93 -10.95 6.66 3.61
C ASN A 93 -11.45 5.38 2.92
N ASP A 94 -11.99 5.46 1.70
CA ASP A 94 -12.64 4.32 1.03
C ASP A 94 -11.63 3.37 0.36
N TYR A 95 -10.46 3.89 -0.02
CA TYR A 95 -9.31 3.12 -0.53
C TYR A 95 -8.74 2.10 0.48
N LYS A 96 -9.19 2.16 1.75
CA LYS A 96 -8.78 1.20 2.79
C LYS A 96 -9.66 -0.05 2.80
N CYS A 97 -10.85 -0.01 2.19
CA CYS A 97 -11.86 -1.06 2.30
C CYS A 97 -12.22 -1.73 0.96
N ALA A 98 -12.03 -1.06 -0.17
CA ALA A 98 -12.39 -1.64 -1.47
C ALA A 98 -11.25 -2.54 -2.02
N GLY A 99 -11.45 -3.86 -2.00
CA GLY A 99 -10.71 -4.81 -2.85
C GLY A 99 -9.70 -5.73 -2.18
N ILE A 100 -9.59 -5.74 -0.84
CA ILE A 100 -8.62 -6.60 -0.13
C ILE A 100 -8.93 -8.09 -0.37
N ASP A 101 -10.20 -8.50 -0.27
CA ASP A 101 -10.57 -9.92 -0.29
C ASP A 101 -10.39 -10.56 -1.68
N GLY A 102 -10.76 -9.85 -2.74
CA GLY A 102 -10.62 -10.34 -4.12
C GLY A 102 -9.16 -10.47 -4.56
N PHE A 103 -8.32 -9.49 -4.21
CA PHE A 103 -6.90 -9.53 -4.55
C PHE A 103 -6.13 -10.55 -3.68
N ALA A 104 -6.41 -10.60 -2.38
CA ALA A 104 -5.77 -11.55 -1.47
C ALA A 104 -6.05 -13.00 -1.87
N ARG A 105 -7.30 -13.30 -2.27
CA ARG A 105 -7.68 -14.62 -2.76
C ARG A 105 -6.91 -14.99 -4.02
N ARG A 106 -6.89 -14.12 -5.03
CA ARG A 106 -6.20 -14.39 -6.31
C ARG A 106 -4.68 -14.46 -6.15
N TYR A 107 -4.10 -13.66 -5.25
CA TYR A 107 -2.68 -13.73 -4.90
C TYR A 107 -2.31 -15.08 -4.27
N ASN A 108 -3.11 -15.57 -3.32
CA ASN A 108 -2.89 -16.89 -2.72
C ASN A 108 -3.06 -18.01 -3.75
N GLU A 109 -4.10 -17.95 -4.60
CA GLU A 109 -4.34 -18.91 -5.68
C GLU A 109 -3.18 -18.98 -6.70
N LEU A 110 -2.51 -17.86 -6.98
CA LEU A 110 -1.32 -17.82 -7.84
C LEU A 110 -0.06 -18.31 -7.11
N ASN A 111 0.05 -18.08 -5.81
CA ASN A 111 1.20 -18.51 -5.02
C ASN A 111 1.19 -20.01 -4.72
N ASP A 112 0.02 -20.66 -4.75
CA ASP A 112 -0.11 -22.13 -4.65
C ASP A 112 0.25 -22.87 -5.97
N GLN A 113 0.53 -22.13 -7.05
CA GLN A 113 0.89 -22.69 -8.38
C GLN A 113 2.40 -22.68 -8.66
N ILE A 114 3.23 -22.22 -7.71
CA ILE A 114 4.71 -22.15 -7.80
C ILE A 114 5.30 -23.01 -6.69
#